data_AF-A0A5K0W9T8-F1
#
_entry.id   AF-A0A5K0W9T8-F1
#
_cell.length_a   1.000
_cell.length_b   1.000
_cell.length_c   1.000
_cell.angle_alpha   90.00
_cell.angle_beta   90.00
_cell.angle_gamma   90.00
#
_symmetry.space_group_name_H-M   'P 1'
#
loop_
_entity.id
_entity.type
_entity.pdbx_description
1 polymer ?
#
loop_
_entity_poly.entity_id
_entity_poly.type
_entity_poly.pdbx_seq_one_letter_code
_entity_poly.pdbx_strand_id
1 'polypeptide(L)' 'VVPHITDAIQEWIERVAMIPVDGKEGPADVCVIELGGTV' A
#
# COMPACT_ATOMS: atom_id res chain seq x y z
N VAL A 1 16.29 -10.63 4.65
CA VAL A 1 15.19 -9.64 4.77
C VAL A 1 15.10 -8.85 3.49
N VAL A 2 16.15 -8.10 3.12
CA VAL A 2 16.32 -7.58 1.76
C VAL A 2 16.81 -8.71 0.83
N PRO A 3 16.31 -8.83 -0.41
CA PRO A 3 15.24 -8.00 -1.01
C PRO A 3 13.84 -8.61 -0.84
N HIS A 4 13.73 -9.93 -0.63
CA HIS A 4 12.46 -10.67 -0.70
C HIS A 4 11.30 -10.12 0.16
N ILE A 5 11.57 -9.70 1.40
CA ILE A 5 10.52 -9.18 2.29
C ILE A 5 10.17 -7.74 1.95
N THR A 6 11.19 -6.91 1.67
CA THR A 6 10.98 -5.52 1.29
C THR A 6 10.25 -5.41 -0.05
N ASP A 7 10.51 -6.32 -0.98
CA ASP A 7 9.83 -6.37 -2.27
C ASP A 7 8.38 -6.82 -2.10
N ALA A 8 8.14 -7.87 -1.29
CA ALA A 8 6.78 -8.32 -1.01
C ALA A 8 5.91 -7.24 -0.34
N ILE A 9 6.49 -6.39 0.51
CA ILE A 9 5.80 -5.25 1.12
C ILE A 9 5.46 -4.20 0.05
N GLN A 10 6.40 -3.86 -0.84
CA GLN A 10 6.18 -2.90 -1.93
C GLN A 10 5.08 -3.40 -2.88
N GLU A 11 5.20 -4.64 -3.37
CA GLU A 11 4.21 -5.27 -4.25
C GLU A 11 2.81 -5.32 -3.62
N TRP A 12 2.74 -5.57 -2.31
CA TRP A 12 1.47 -5.55 -1.60
C TRP A 12 0.87 -4.14 -1.60
N ILE A 13 1.63 -3.12 -1.19
CA ILE A 13 1.19 -1.71 -1.15
C ILE A 13 0.68 -1.25 -2.52
N GLU A 14 1.45 -1.51 -3.59
CA GLU A 14 1.08 -1.14 -4.96
C GLU A 14 -0.25 -1.76 -5.38
N ARG A 15 -0.52 -3.03 -5.02
CA ARG A 15 -1.80 -3.67 -5.32
C ARG A 15 -2.97 -3.07 -4.54
N VAL A 16 -2.83 -2.82 -3.23
CA VAL A 16 -3.95 -2.29 -2.43
C VAL A 16 -4.26 -0.84 -2.76
N ALA A 17 -3.26 -0.04 -3.14
CA ALA A 17 -3.46 1.36 -3.54
C ALA A 17 -4.36 1.52 -4.78
N MET A 18 -4.47 0.48 -5.60
CA MET A 18 -5.32 0.47 -6.79
C MET A 18 -6.77 0.09 -6.53
N ILE A 19 -7.11 -0.33 -5.30
CA ILE A 19 -8.47 -0.78 -4.95
C ILE A 19 -9.31 0.46 -4.56
N PRO A 20 -10.42 0.76 -5.26
CA PRO A 20 -11.34 1.82 -4.86
C PRO A 20 -12.03 1.48 -3.53
N VAL A 21 -12.12 2.45 -2.62
CA VAL A 21 -12.69 2.24 -1.26
C VAL A 21 -13.85 3.19 -0.92
N ASP A 22 -14.12 4.20 -1.76
CA ASP A 22 -15.16 5.21 -1.53
C ASP A 22 -16.42 4.99 -2.39
N GLY A 23 -16.50 3.86 -3.10
CA GLY A 23 -17.59 3.51 -4.00
C GLY A 23 -17.58 4.25 -5.34
N LYS A 24 -16.56 5.07 -5.62
CA LYS A 24 -16.36 5.69 -6.93
C LYS A 24 -15.52 4.80 -7.84
N GLU A 25 -15.56 5.08 -9.14
CA GLU A 25 -14.69 4.44 -10.11
C GLU A 25 -13.26 5.01 -10.03
N GLY A 26 -12.27 4.14 -10.19
CA GLY A 26 -10.86 4.51 -10.24
C GLY A 26 -10.12 4.43 -8.89
N PRO A 27 -8.78 4.41 -8.93
CA PRO A 27 -7.95 4.40 -7.72
C PRO A 27 -7.98 5.77 -7.03
N ALA A 28 -7.60 5.80 -5.76
CA ALA A 28 -7.43 7.06 -5.03
C ALA A 28 -6.22 7.85 -5.55
N ASP A 29 -6.29 9.18 -5.50
CA ASP A 29 -5.16 10.05 -5.85
C ASP A 29 -4.01 9.94 -4.84
N VAL A 30 -4.32 9.58 -3.60
CA VAL A 30 -3.38 9.46 -2.48
C VAL A 30 -3.66 8.21 -1.67
N CYS A 31 -2.61 7.44 -1.38
CA CYS A 31 -2.63 6.34 -0.43
C CYS A 31 -1.83 6.75 0.83
N VAL A 32 -2.49 6.79 1.98
CA VAL A 32 -1.84 7.09 3.28
C VAL A 32 -1.44 5.77 3.94
N ILE A 33 -0.17 5.65 4.33
CA ILE A 33 0.36 4.48 5.01
C ILE A 33 0.68 4.86 6.46
N GLU A 34 0.03 4.20 7.40
CA GLU A 34 0.41 4.25 8.81
C GLU A 34 1.42 3.13 9.10
N LEU A 35 2.59 3.49 9.61
CA LEU A 35 3.57 2.54 10.13
C LEU A 35 3.49 2.56 11.65
N GLY A 36 2.84 1.56 12.22
CA GLY A 36 2.77 1.39 13.67
C GLY A 36 4.12 1.00 14.29
N GLY A 37 4.33 1.38 15.55
CA GLY A 37 5.52 1.05 16.34
C GLY A 37 6.32 2.28 16.78
N THR A 38 7.39 2.04 17.53
CA THR A 38 8.42 3.03 17.86
C THR A 38 9.71 2.64 17.15
N VAL A 39 10.50 3.63 16.74
CA VAL A 39 11.79 3.39 16.07
C VAL A 39 12.90 3.21 17.08
#